data_AF-A0A3C1GCB0-F1
#
_entry.id   AF-A0A3C1GCB0-F1
#
_cell.length_a   1.000
_cell.length_b   1.000
_cell.length_c   1.000
_cell.angle_alpha   90.00
_cell.angle_beta   90.00
_cell.angle_gamma   90.00
#
_symmetry.space_group_name_H-M   'P 1'
#
loop_
_entity.id
_entity.type
_entity.pdbx_description
1 polymer ?
#
loop_
_entity_poly.entity_id
_entity_poly.type
_entity_poly.pdbx_seq_one_letter_code
_entity_poly.pdbx_strand_id
1 'polypeptide(L)'
;MTHSCGCHSAGSPEISKALPPITAEQTVETVSRLSPGALDVMKEMGINHCCGGHLTLSEAAASAGVALEALLEALHKTEGAPA
;
A
#
# COMPACT_ATOMS: atom_id res chain seq x y z
N MET A 1 -25.81 -22.28 -39.40
CA MET A 1 -25.76 -22.56 -37.95
C MET A 1 -24.72 -21.63 -37.35
N THR A 2 -25.13 -20.78 -36.41
CA THR A 2 -24.25 -19.86 -35.67
C THR A 2 -23.66 -20.64 -34.52
N HIS A 3 -22.33 -20.73 -34.44
CA HIS A 3 -21.63 -21.46 -33.37
C HIS A 3 -20.80 -20.48 -32.54
N SER A 4 -21.24 -20.39 -31.29
CA SER A 4 -20.70 -19.75 -30.09
C SER A 4 -19.32 -19.07 -30.15
N CYS A 5 -19.34 -17.82 -29.65
CA CYS A 5 -18.26 -17.23 -28.86
C CYS A 5 -17.58 -18.28 -27.95
N GLY A 6 -16.29 -18.49 -28.18
CA GLY A 6 -15.37 -19.16 -27.25
C GLY A 6 -14.48 -18.11 -26.60
N CYS A 7 -14.93 -17.58 -25.48
CA CYS A 7 -14.15 -16.74 -24.59
C CYS A 7 -12.89 -17.49 -24.15
N HIS A 8 -11.71 -16.99 -24.52
CA HIS A 8 -10.47 -17.17 -23.76
C HIS A 8 -9.65 -15.88 -23.90
N SER A 9 -10.20 -14.80 -23.34
CA SER A 9 -9.40 -13.64 -22.99
C SER A 9 -8.52 -14.04 -21.80
N ALA A 10 -7.22 -14.08 -22.07
CA ALA A 10 -6.10 -13.93 -21.15
C ALA A 10 -6.46 -13.84 -19.65
N GLY A 11 -6.23 -14.94 -18.93
CA GLY A 11 -5.93 -14.87 -17.49
C GLY A 11 -4.49 -14.41 -17.30
N SER A 12 -4.15 -13.22 -17.76
CA SER A 12 -2.99 -12.50 -17.24
C SER A 12 -3.44 -11.90 -15.91
N PRO A 13 -2.74 -12.08 -14.78
CA PRO A 13 -2.93 -11.18 -13.67
C PRO A 13 -2.52 -9.81 -14.20
N GLU A 14 -3.53 -9.02 -14.56
CA GLU A 14 -3.36 -7.64 -14.96
C GLU A 14 -2.86 -6.92 -13.73
N ILE A 15 -1.52 -6.83 -13.62
CA ILE A 15 -0.78 -5.88 -12.80
C ILE A 15 -1.24 -4.53 -13.31
N SER A 16 -2.38 -4.11 -12.78
CA SER A 16 -3.14 -2.96 -13.17
C SER A 16 -2.34 -1.76 -12.73
N LYS A 17 -1.45 -1.26 -13.59
CA LYS A 17 -0.89 0.09 -13.59
C LYS A 17 -0.81 0.72 -12.19
N ALA A 18 -0.19 0.01 -11.26
CA ALA A 18 -0.08 0.45 -9.89
C ALA A 18 1.24 1.20 -9.82
N LEU A 19 1.22 2.36 -9.18
CA LEU A 19 2.45 2.95 -8.62
C LEU A 19 3.22 1.84 -7.86
N PRO A 20 4.56 1.92 -7.80
CA PRO A 20 5.36 0.88 -7.14
C PRO A 20 4.72 0.51 -5.80
N PRO A 21 4.44 -0.78 -5.54
CA PRO A 21 3.69 -1.19 -4.36
C PRO A 21 4.40 -0.66 -3.13
N ILE A 22 3.63 -0.15 -2.16
CA ILE A 22 4.21 0.26 -0.89
C ILE A 22 4.79 -1.00 -0.24
N THR A 23 6.11 -0.99 -0.01
CA THR A 23 6.85 -2.14 0.53
C THR A 23 7.41 -1.80 1.90
N ALA A 24 7.61 -2.84 2.71
CA ALA A 24 8.10 -2.71 4.08
C ALA A 24 9.48 -2.03 4.21
N GLU A 25 10.29 -2.09 3.15
CA GLU A 25 11.64 -1.53 3.08
C GLU A 25 11.62 -0.01 2.83
N GLN A 26 10.51 0.54 2.35
CA GLN A 26 10.38 1.98 2.16
C GLN A 26 10.28 2.69 3.50
N THR A 27 10.84 3.89 3.55
CA THR A 27 10.78 4.72 4.75
C THR A 27 9.42 5.38 4.91
N VAL A 28 9.03 5.64 6.15
CA VAL A 28 7.82 6.40 6.49
C VAL A 28 7.79 7.75 5.74
N GLU A 29 8.94 8.42 5.62
CA GLU A 29 9.07 9.65 4.84
C GLU A 29 8.78 9.43 3.34
N THR A 30 9.35 8.40 2.72
CA THR A 30 9.13 8.12 1.29
C THR A 30 7.65 7.88 1.02
N VAL A 31 7.03 7.03 1.84
CA VAL A 31 5.61 6.68 1.75
C VAL A 31 4.70 7.88 2.00
N SER A 32 5.05 8.73 2.97
CA SER A 32 4.30 9.96 3.26
C SER A 32 4.31 10.97 2.10
N ARG A 33 5.38 10.96 1.29
CA ARG A 33 5.51 11.84 0.12
C ARG A 33 4.81 11.26 -1.11
N LEU A 34 4.75 9.94 -1.21
CA LEU A 34 4.02 9.25 -2.29
C LEU A 34 2.53 9.55 -2.18
N SER A 35 1.98 9.48 -0.96
CA SER A 35 0.55 9.68 -0.75
C SER A 35 0.20 10.41 0.54
N PRO A 36 -0.56 11.50 0.47
CA PRO A 36 -0.97 12.25 1.66
C PRO A 36 -1.89 11.41 2.58
N GLY A 37 -2.65 10.46 2.03
CA GLY A 37 -3.49 9.54 2.80
C GLY A 37 -2.70 8.51 3.60
N ALA A 38 -1.48 8.19 3.21
CA ALA A 38 -0.63 7.25 3.92
C ALA A 38 -0.24 7.76 5.31
N LEU A 39 0.00 9.07 5.44
CA LEU A 39 0.28 9.69 6.75
C LEU A 39 -0.88 9.59 7.70
N ASP A 40 -2.10 9.70 7.20
CA ASP A 40 -3.31 9.64 8.03
C ASP A 40 -3.47 8.23 8.62
N VAL A 41 -3.37 7.20 7.77
CA VAL A 41 -3.37 5.79 8.18
C VAL A 41 -2.27 5.50 9.20
N MET A 42 -1.03 5.95 8.93
CA MET A 42 0.09 5.74 9.84
C MET A 42 -0.18 6.40 11.20
N LYS A 43 -0.74 7.60 11.23
CA LYS A 43 -1.12 8.27 12.48
C LYS A 43 -2.24 7.56 13.22
N GLU A 44 -3.28 7.08 12.53
CA GLU A 44 -4.35 6.28 13.14
C GLU A 44 -3.80 5.00 13.78
N MET A 45 -2.75 4.44 13.18
CA MET A 45 -2.05 3.26 13.68
C MET A 45 -0.98 3.57 14.74
N GLY A 46 -0.84 4.82 15.18
CA GLY A 46 0.13 5.24 16.20
C GLY A 46 1.57 5.42 15.69
N ILE A 47 1.79 5.37 14.38
CA ILE A 47 3.10 5.59 13.76
C ILE A 47 3.29 7.08 13.51
N ASN A 48 4.21 7.69 14.26
CA ASN A 48 4.48 9.12 14.14
C ASN A 48 5.67 9.43 13.23
N HIS A 49 5.42 10.13 12.12
CA HIS A 49 6.45 10.54 11.16
C HIS A 49 7.51 11.49 11.78
N CYS A 50 7.19 12.28 12.81
CA CYS A 50 8.13 13.27 13.37
C CYS A 50 9.38 12.66 14.02
N CYS A 51 9.31 11.44 14.56
CA CYS A 51 10.45 10.80 15.24
C CYS A 51 11.04 9.62 14.44
N GLY A 52 10.40 9.26 13.33
CA GLY A 52 10.67 8.00 12.63
C GLY A 52 10.57 8.11 11.11
N GLY A 53 10.62 9.30 10.51
CA GLY A 53 10.54 9.48 9.05
C GLY A 53 11.61 8.68 8.28
N HIS A 54 12.79 8.51 8.87
CA HIS A 54 13.88 7.69 8.35
C HIS A 54 13.75 6.17 8.59
N LEU A 55 12.81 5.75 9.46
CA LEU A 55 12.59 4.33 9.73
C LEU A 55 11.83 3.72 8.56
N THR A 56 12.12 2.44 8.31
CA THR A 56 11.33 1.66 7.36
C THR A 56 9.93 1.40 7.94
N LEU A 57 8.96 1.10 7.08
CA LEU A 57 7.62 0.73 7.55
C LEU A 57 7.64 -0.46 8.50
N SER A 58 8.55 -1.42 8.30
CA SER A 58 8.77 -2.54 9.22
C SER A 58 9.19 -2.07 10.62
N GLU A 59 10.19 -1.20 10.69
CA GLU A 59 10.71 -0.69 11.97
C GLU A 59 9.70 0.22 12.67
N ALA A 60 8.98 1.03 11.90
CA ALA A 60 7.94 1.91 12.39
C ALA A 60 6.74 1.10 12.93
N ALA A 61 6.33 0.05 12.23
CA ALA A 61 5.29 -0.88 12.68
C ALA A 61 5.69 -1.58 13.98
N ALA A 62 6.90 -2.12 14.03
CA ALA A 62 7.44 -2.76 15.23
C ALA A 62 7.52 -1.79 16.42
N SER A 63 7.94 -0.55 16.19
CA SER A 63 8.03 0.50 17.23
C SER A 63 6.66 0.92 17.76
N ALA A 64 5.62 0.93 16.90
CA ALA A 64 4.25 1.23 17.28
C ALA A 64 3.49 0.01 17.84
N GLY A 65 4.09 -1.18 17.79
CA GLY A 65 3.43 -2.43 18.21
C GLY A 65 2.31 -2.88 17.28
N VAL A 66 2.32 -2.46 16.02
CA VAL A 66 1.33 -2.83 15.00
C VAL A 66 1.89 -3.89 14.06
N ALA A 67 1.01 -4.73 13.53
CA ALA A 67 1.41 -5.73 12.55
C ALA A 67 1.77 -5.06 11.21
N LEU A 68 2.96 -5.37 10.69
CA LEU A 68 3.44 -4.86 9.41
C LEU A 68 2.46 -5.16 8.26
N GLU A 69 1.89 -6.36 8.21
CA GLU A 69 0.90 -6.72 7.20
C GLU A 69 -0.36 -5.84 7.26
N ALA A 70 -0.88 -5.59 8.47
CA ALA A 70 -2.05 -4.72 8.65
C ALA A 70 -1.75 -3.27 8.22
N LEU A 71 -0.52 -2.80 8.45
CA LEU A 71 -0.07 -1.50 7.99
C LEU A 71 -0.02 -1.42 6.47
N LEU A 72 0.59 -2.41 5.82
CA LEU A 72 0.68 -2.44 4.37
C LEU A 72 -0.72 -2.52 3.72
N GLU A 73 -1.62 -3.34 4.27
CA GLU A 73 -3.00 -3.43 3.78
C GLU A 73 -3.73 -2.09 3.90
N ALA A 74 -3.64 -1.43 5.05
CA ALA A 74 -4.29 -0.14 5.28
C ALA A 74 -3.72 0.97 4.37
N LEU A 75 -2.41 0.95 4.12
CA LEU A 75 -1.74 1.85 3.18
C LEU A 75 -2.18 1.58 1.73
N HIS A 76 -2.24 0.33 1.30
CA HIS A 76 -2.67 -0.02 -0.06
C HIS A 76 -4.14 0.36 -0.30
N LYS A 77 -4.97 0.33 0.75
CA LYS A 77 -6.36 0.76 0.69
C LYS A 77 -6.52 2.26 0.47
N THR A 78 -5.57 3.09 0.93
CA THR A 78 -5.60 4.53 0.66
C THR A 78 -5.00 4.91 -0.68
N GLU A 79 -4.05 4.14 -1.21
CA GLU A 79 -3.58 4.27 -2.60
C GLU A 79 -4.68 3.94 -3.61
N GLY A 80 -5.49 2.92 -3.31
CA GLY A 80 -6.49 2.34 -4.21
C GLY A 80 -7.88 2.96 -4.13
N ALA A 81 -8.10 4.01 -3.35
CA ALA A 81 -9.38 4.71 -3.30
C ALA A 81 -9.42 5.79 -4.39
N PRO A 82 -10.07 5.56 -5.55
CA PRO A 82 -10.35 6.66 -6.47
C PRO A 82 -11.32 7.62 -5.76
N ALA A 83 -10.88 8.86 -5.58
CA ALA A 83 -11.74 9.97 -5.16
C ALA A 83 -12.85 10.24 -6.18
#